data_AF-A0A7C0VST3-F1
#
_entry.id   AF-A0A7C0VST3-F1
#
_cell.length_a   1.000
_cell.length_b   1.000
_cell.length_c   1.000
_cell.angle_alpha   90.00
_cell.angle_beta   90.00
_cell.angle_gamma   90.00
#
_symmetry.space_group_name_H-M   'P 1'
#
loop_
_entity.id
_entity.type
_entity.pdbx_description
1 polymer ?
#
loop_
_entity_poly.entity_id
_entity_poly.type
_entity_poly.pdbx_seq_one_letter_code
_entity_poly.pdbx_strand_id
1 'polypeptide(L)'
;MEDLATIRRKIQLIKRRLAGKAEVREYDPRWARIQAIISRGGKELAETLLAWAKAGAGLGGWRKAVKQTGLQEKKYISGEVDTTTWSFIVLPLKPSILRT
;
A
#
# COMPACT_ATOMS: atom_id res chain seq x y z
N MET A 1 15.28 -1.04 -12.80
CA MET A 1 13.96 -0.45 -12.46
C MET A 1 13.57 0.44 -13.64
N GLU A 2 12.39 0.26 -14.25
CA GLU A 2 11.98 1.06 -15.41
C GLU A 2 11.73 2.53 -15.01
N ASP A 3 11.99 3.45 -15.94
CA ASP A 3 11.73 4.88 -15.75
C ASP A 3 10.23 5.21 -15.68
N LEU A 4 9.87 6.22 -14.87
CA LEU A 4 8.48 6.64 -14.65
C LEU A 4 7.79 7.11 -15.93
N ALA A 5 8.50 7.80 -16.84
CA ALA A 5 7.91 8.23 -18.09
C ALA A 5 7.58 7.03 -18.99
N THR A 6 8.44 6.01 -18.97
CA THR A 6 8.21 4.75 -19.69
C THR A 6 6.98 4.01 -19.17
N ILE A 7 6.83 3.89 -17.85
CA ILE A 7 5.65 3.24 -17.23
C ILE A 7 4.37 4.00 -17.58
N ARG A 8 4.37 5.34 -17.45
CA ARG A 8 3.23 6.18 -17.83
C ARG A 8 2.84 5.99 -19.29
N ARG A 9 3.83 5.95 -20.19
CA ARG A 9 3.60 5.74 -21.62
C ARG A 9 2.95 4.38 -21.90
N LYS A 10 3.41 3.31 -21.23
CA LYS A 10 2.82 1.96 -21.34
C LYS A 10 1.37 1.92 -20.85
N ILE A 11 1.09 2.50 -19.67
CA ILE A 11 -0.29 2.59 -19.13
C ILE A 11 -1.19 3.35 -20.11
N GLN A 12 -0.72 4.49 -20.63
CA GLN A 12 -1.48 5.30 -21.58
C GLN A 12 -1.77 4.53 -22.87
N LEU A 13 -0.81 3.75 -23.37
CA LEU A 13 -0.98 2.91 -24.54
C LEU A 13 -2.08 1.85 -24.29
N ILE A 14 -2.04 1.17 -23.14
CA ILE A 14 -3.02 0.16 -22.75
C ILE A 14 -4.41 0.77 -22.65
N LYS A 15 -4.56 1.87 -21.91
CA LYS A 15 -5.83 2.59 -21.77
C LYS A 15 -6.41 3.01 -23.11
N ARG A 16 -5.59 3.59 -23.99
CA ARG A 16 -6.03 4.02 -25.32
C ARG A 16 -6.48 2.84 -26.18
N ARG A 17 -5.79 1.70 -26.13
CA ARG A 17 -6.11 0.52 -26.95
C ARG A 17 -7.32 -0.25 -26.45
N LEU A 18 -7.59 -0.20 -25.15
CA LEU A 18 -8.70 -0.90 -24.49
C LEU A 18 -9.91 -0.01 -24.21
N ALA A 19 -9.82 1.30 -24.48
CA ALA A 19 -10.94 2.24 -24.35
C ALA A 19 -12.18 1.72 -25.10
N GLY A 20 -13.32 1.67 -24.41
CA GLY A 20 -14.58 1.17 -24.95
C GLY A 20 -14.68 -0.36 -25.11
N LYS A 21 -13.60 -1.11 -24.84
CA LYS A 21 -13.57 -2.58 -24.91
C LYS A 21 -13.43 -3.25 -23.53
N ALA A 22 -12.65 -2.64 -22.64
CA ALA A 22 -12.44 -3.13 -21.29
C ALA A 22 -12.11 -1.98 -20.33
N GLU A 23 -12.53 -2.12 -19.07
CA GLU A 23 -12.09 -1.24 -18.00
C GLU A 23 -10.67 -1.62 -17.57
N VAL A 24 -9.74 -0.66 -17.63
CA VAL A 24 -8.38 -0.84 -17.12
C VAL A 24 -8.33 -0.32 -15.70
N ARG A 25 -8.20 -1.22 -14.73
CA ARG A 25 -8.03 -0.88 -13.31
C ARG A 25 -6.56 -0.97 -12.93
N GLU A 26 -5.80 0.09 -13.15
CA GLU A 26 -4.46 0.14 -12.58
C GLU A 26 -4.49 0.27 -11.06
N TYR A 27 -3.52 -0.35 -10.40
CA TYR A 27 -3.30 -0.14 -8.98
C TYR A 27 -2.58 1.19 -8.75
N ASP A 28 -3.15 2.07 -7.93
CA ASP A 28 -2.55 3.36 -7.60
C ASP A 28 -1.39 3.17 -6.59
N PRO A 29 -0.15 3.54 -6.95
CA PRO A 29 1.00 3.41 -6.05
C PRO A 29 0.85 4.16 -4.72
N ARG A 30 0.00 5.19 -4.66
CA ARG A 30 -0.30 5.91 -3.41
C ARG A 30 -1.02 5.01 -2.41
N TRP A 31 -1.93 4.17 -2.89
CA TRP A 31 -2.58 3.15 -2.06
C TRP A 31 -1.59 2.07 -1.63
N ALA A 32 -0.70 1.65 -2.54
CA ALA A 32 0.39 0.72 -2.21
C ALA A 32 1.23 1.21 -1.04
N ARG A 33 1.57 2.50 -1.05
CA ARG A 33 2.35 3.15 0.01
C ARG A 33 1.61 3.14 1.35
N ILE A 34 0.34 3.50 1.36
CA ILE A 34 -0.48 3.50 2.59
C ILE A 34 -0.58 2.07 3.14
N GLN A 35 -0.88 1.10 2.28
CA GLN A 35 -0.91 -0.31 2.68
C GLN A 35 0.41 -0.77 3.28
N ALA A 36 1.54 -0.46 2.64
CA ALA A 36 2.86 -0.81 3.15
C ALA A 36 3.11 -0.22 4.55
N ILE A 37 2.74 1.03 4.78
CA ILE A 37 2.84 1.67 6.10
C ILE A 37 2.00 0.92 7.13
N ILE A 38 0.74 0.61 6.82
CA ILE A 38 -0.17 -0.09 7.74
C ILE A 38 0.32 -1.52 8.02
N SER A 39 0.77 -2.24 7.00
CA SER A 39 1.27 -3.61 7.14
C SER A 39 2.56 -3.69 7.94
N ARG A 40 3.40 -2.65 7.89
CA ARG A 40 4.69 -2.59 8.61
C ARG A 40 4.62 -1.89 9.96
N GLY A 41 3.57 -1.12 10.23
CA GLY A 41 3.39 -0.44 11.50
C GLY A 41 2.51 -1.23 12.46
N GLY A 42 2.61 -0.87 13.74
CA GLY A 42 1.86 -1.46 14.83
C GLY A 42 0.92 -0.46 15.51
N LYS A 43 0.76 -0.64 16.82
CA LYS A 43 -0.13 0.18 17.67
C LYS A 43 0.14 1.69 17.57
N GLU A 44 1.37 2.08 17.25
CA GLU A 44 1.77 3.48 17.06
C GLU A 44 1.05 4.16 15.88
N LEU A 45 0.46 3.40 14.95
CA LEU A 45 -0.37 3.94 13.88
C LEU A 45 -1.81 4.23 14.28
N ALA A 46 -2.27 3.79 15.46
CA ALA A 46 -3.68 3.83 15.84
C ALA A 46 -4.28 5.23 15.77
N GLU A 47 -3.59 6.26 16.27
CA GLU A 47 -4.06 7.64 16.22
C GLU A 47 -4.16 8.17 14.79
N THR A 48 -3.20 7.81 13.93
CA THR A 48 -3.20 8.20 12.52
C THR A 48 -4.35 7.51 11.79
N LEU A 49 -4.59 6.23 12.03
CA LEU A 49 -5.69 5.47 11.44
C LEU A 49 -7.05 6.03 11.87
N LEU A 50 -7.21 6.38 13.15
CA LEU A 50 -8.43 6.98 13.66
C LEU A 50 -8.68 8.35 13.03
N ALA A 51 -7.66 9.20 12.95
CA ALA A 51 -7.75 10.50 12.28
C ALA A 51 -8.09 10.35 10.79
N TRP A 52 -7.51 9.33 10.13
CA TRP A 52 -7.76 9.04 8.73
C TRP A 52 -9.20 8.57 8.48
N ALA A 53 -9.71 7.67 9.30
CA ALA A 53 -11.09 7.21 9.24
C ALA A 53 -12.08 8.37 9.43
N LYS A 54 -11.85 9.23 10.43
CA LYS A 54 -12.64 10.46 10.66
C LYS A 54 -12.59 11.44 9.49
N ALA A 55 -11.49 11.46 8.75
CA ALA A 55 -11.31 12.28 7.55
C ALA A 55 -11.84 11.62 6.25
N GLY A 56 -12.61 10.54 6.34
CA GLY A 56 -13.26 9.89 5.21
C GLY A 56 -12.43 8.80 4.51
N ALA A 57 -11.35 8.32 5.13
CA ALA A 57 -10.56 7.16 4.68
C ALA A 57 -9.98 7.23 3.24
N GLY A 58 -10.00 8.39 2.57
CA GLY A 58 -9.40 8.58 1.24
C GLY A 58 -7.94 9.06 1.28
N LEU A 59 -7.28 9.14 0.11
CA LEU A 59 -5.90 9.64 -0.02
C LEU A 59 -5.72 11.08 0.52
N GLY A 60 -6.74 11.93 0.36
CA GLY A 60 -6.76 13.27 0.92
C GLY A 60 -6.81 13.27 2.44
N GLY A 61 -7.66 12.41 3.01
CA GLY A 61 -7.77 12.20 4.46
C GLY A 61 -6.49 11.65 5.07
N TRP A 62 -5.80 10.73 4.36
CA TRP A 62 -4.52 10.18 4.81
C TRP A 62 -3.48 11.29 4.98
N ARG A 63 -3.31 12.16 3.97
CA ARG A 63 -2.37 13.29 4.04
C ARG A 63 -2.67 14.23 5.21
N LYS A 64 -3.95 14.47 5.51
CA LYS A 64 -4.36 15.28 6.68
C LYS A 64 -4.00 14.59 7.99
N ALA A 65 -4.33 13.30 8.10
CA ALA A 65 -4.05 12.49 9.29
C ALA A 65 -2.55 12.42 9.58
N VAL A 66 -1.73 12.11 8.58
CA VAL A 66 -0.25 12.08 8.69
C VAL A 66 0.29 13.42 9.16
N LYS A 67 -0.20 14.53 8.61
CA LYS A 67 0.22 15.88 9.01
C LYS A 67 -0.18 16.19 10.46
N GLN A 68 -1.38 15.78 10.86
CA GLN A 68 -1.93 16.02 12.19
C GLN A 68 -1.20 15.22 13.28
N THR A 69 -0.86 13.97 13.00
CA THR A 69 -0.20 13.07 13.96
C THR A 69 1.32 13.11 13.90
N GLY A 70 1.89 13.80 12.91
CA GLY A 70 3.34 13.86 12.71
C GLY A 70 3.96 12.53 12.28
N LEU A 71 3.18 11.65 11.64
CA LEU A 71 3.65 10.32 11.25
C LEU A 71 4.83 10.41 10.26
N GLN A 72 5.96 9.83 10.64
CA GLN A 72 7.14 9.75 9.77
C GLN A 72 7.04 8.57 8.79
N GLU A 73 6.32 8.74 7.69
CA GLU A 73 6.07 7.67 6.70
C GLU A 73 7.35 7.00 6.18
N LYS A 74 8.46 7.74 6.08
CA LYS A 74 9.75 7.19 5.58
C LYS A 74 10.21 5.98 6.38
N LYS A 75 9.95 5.94 7.69
CA LYS A 75 10.30 4.82 8.59
C LYS A 75 9.77 3.48 8.10
N TYR A 76 8.61 3.47 7.43
CA TYR A 76 7.96 2.24 6.96
C TYR A 76 8.26 1.94 5.49
N ILE A 77 8.90 2.86 4.76
CA ILE A 77 9.18 2.69 3.33
C ILE A 77 10.66 2.30 3.11
N SER A 78 11.57 2.77 3.97
CA SER A 78 13.00 2.45 3.89
C SER A 78 13.45 1.48 4.99
N GLY A 79 14.18 0.43 4.63
CA GLY A 79 14.93 -0.41 5.58
C GLY A 79 14.39 -1.84 5.76
N GLU A 80 15.30 -2.73 6.16
CA GLU A 80 15.00 -4.10 6.61
C GLU A 80 14.00 -4.08 7.77
N VAL A 81 13.11 -5.09 7.79
CA VAL A 81 12.04 -5.18 8.78
C VAL A 81 12.53 -6.02 9.94
N ASP A 82 12.88 -5.39 11.05
CA ASP A 82 13.42 -6.08 12.24
C ASP A 82 12.39 -7.08 12.82
N THR A 83 11.13 -6.66 12.93
CA THR A 83 9.97 -7.49 13.28
C THR A 83 8.71 -6.85 12.71
N THR A 84 7.96 -7.58 11.88
CA THR A 84 6.62 -7.11 11.46
C THR A 84 5.63 -7.28 12.60
N THR A 85 4.57 -6.48 12.60
CA THR A 85 3.44 -6.62 13.52
C THR A 85 2.81 -8.02 13.46
N TRP A 86 2.93 -8.71 12.33
CA TRP A 86 2.41 -10.07 12.12
C TRP A 86 3.41 -11.18 12.45
N SER A 87 4.58 -10.85 12.99
CA SER A 87 5.62 -11.83 13.34
C SER A 87 5.18 -12.85 14.40
N PHE A 88 4.19 -12.50 15.23
CA PHE A 88 3.58 -13.42 16.19
C PHE A 88 2.66 -14.47 15.53
N ILE A 89 2.24 -14.27 14.27
CA ILE A 89 1.46 -15.26 13.53
C ILE A 89 2.42 -16.32 12.99
N VAL A 90 2.63 -17.36 13.79
CA VAL A 90 3.33 -18.57 13.36
C VAL A 90 2.30 -19.50 12.72
N LEU A 91 2.23 -19.51 11.39
CA LEU A 91 1.43 -20.51 10.69
C LEU A 91 2.17 -21.86 10.73
N PRO A 92 1.55 -22.95 11.22
CA PRO A 92 2.15 -24.26 11.07
C PRO A 92 2.26 -24.56 9.58
N LEU A 93 3.47 -24.89 9.11
CA LEU A 93 3.68 -25.38 7.76
C LEU A 93 2.79 -26.61 7.60
N LYS A 94 1.70 -26.50 6.83
CA LYS A 94 0.91 -27.65 6.41
C LYS A 94 1.76 -28.40 5.38
N PRO A 95 2.23 -29.63 5.64
CA PRO A 95 2.90 -30.40 4.60
C PRO A 95 1.86 -30.73 3.52
N SER A 96 2.20 -30.43 2.27
CA SER A 96 1.49 -30.80 1.03
C SER A 96 0.12 -30.14 0.75
N ILE A 97 0.15 -29.00 0.04
CA ILE A 97 -0.85 -28.70 -1.00
C ILE A 97 -0.13 -28.48 -2.35
N LEU A 98 0.88 -29.31 -2.62
CA LEU A 98 1.34 -29.56 -3.97
C LEU A 98 1.21 -31.07 -4.18
N ARG A 99 -0.01 -31.51 -4.45
CA ARG A 99 -0.25 -32.75 -5.18
C ARG A 99 -0.90 -32.35 -6.50
N THR A 100 -0.27 -32.86 -7.56
CA THR A 100 -0.58 -32.80 -9.00
C THR A 100 -0.44 -31.44 -9.68
#